data_AF-A0A2A3HEB2-F1
#
_entry.id   AF-A0A2A3HEB2-F1
#
_cell.length_a   1.000
_cell.length_b   1.000
_cell.length_c   1.000
_cell.angle_alpha   90.00
_cell.angle_beta   90.00
_cell.angle_gamma   90.00
#
_symmetry.space_group_name_H-M   'P 1'
#
loop_
_entity.id
_entity.type
_entity.pdbx_description
1 polymer ?
#
loop_
_entity_poly.entity_id
_entity_poly.type
_entity_poly.pdbx_seq_one_letter_code
_entity_poly.pdbx_strand_id
1 'polypeptide(L)'
;MEFAQRFGYKVVLADKQNWYPDLTFVCEENESIKFAVDIKTTFRRNGKTAGFTLGSHGSYFKERNKSKNIQFPYNQYAAHYCLGIVYTRNEIPDSEQLNIYKTEEIDATQSMVGYRKVTRVKKLESIVSVIKDFDFFVAEKWKIASDKQGSGNTANIGSISDIEDLKEGNGVFSSLGEKFFDEYWMNFGTAVLIKDGKPLKIKNIRDFLEFKGRLDLLEKINPKYLPRN
;
A
#
# COMPACT_ATOMS: atom_id res chain seq x y z
N MET A 1 -10.93 -14.48 -7.39
CA MET A 1 -10.56 -15.78 -7.98
C MET A 1 -11.04 -15.88 -9.43
N GLU A 2 -12.33 -15.63 -9.70
CA GLU A 2 -12.89 -15.69 -11.06
C GLU A 2 -12.13 -14.84 -12.10
N PHE A 3 -11.74 -13.61 -11.75
CA PHE A 3 -10.94 -12.76 -12.63
C PHE A 3 -9.63 -13.44 -13.08
N ALA A 4 -8.87 -14.04 -12.15
CA ALA A 4 -7.60 -14.67 -12.48
C ALA A 4 -7.80 -15.87 -13.42
N GLN A 5 -8.77 -16.74 -13.11
CA GLN A 5 -9.10 -17.90 -13.93
C GLN A 5 -9.54 -17.51 -15.35
N ARG A 6 -10.37 -16.47 -15.47
CA ARG A 6 -10.84 -15.95 -16.76
C ARG A 6 -9.67 -15.52 -17.66
N PHE A 7 -8.57 -15.06 -17.09
CA PHE A 7 -7.40 -14.58 -17.83
C PHE A 7 -6.23 -15.58 -17.84
N GLY A 8 -6.45 -16.85 -17.44
CA GLY A 8 -5.40 -17.89 -17.48
C GLY A 8 -4.34 -17.76 -16.37
N TYR A 9 -4.75 -17.32 -15.18
CA TYR A 9 -3.89 -17.21 -14.00
C TYR A 9 -4.46 -18.02 -12.82
N LYS A 10 -3.57 -18.76 -12.14
CA LYS A 10 -3.81 -19.31 -10.81
C LYS A 10 -3.44 -18.29 -9.73
N VAL A 11 -4.16 -18.31 -8.61
CA VAL A 11 -3.87 -17.44 -7.46
C VAL A 11 -3.23 -18.25 -6.34
N VAL A 12 -2.06 -17.80 -5.89
CA VAL A 12 -1.34 -18.31 -4.73
C VAL A 12 -1.46 -17.28 -3.60
N LEU A 13 -1.96 -17.69 -2.44
CA LEU A 13 -2.02 -16.85 -1.24
C LEU A 13 -0.68 -16.90 -0.50
N ALA A 14 -0.39 -15.90 0.34
CA ALA A 14 0.76 -15.95 1.22
C ALA A 14 0.69 -17.15 2.18
N ASP A 15 1.71 -18.01 2.18
CA ASP A 15 1.74 -19.23 3.02
C ASP A 15 1.93 -18.94 4.51
N LYS A 16 2.46 -17.76 4.85
CA LYS A 16 2.80 -17.37 6.22
C LYS A 16 2.30 -15.97 6.53
N GLN A 17 2.02 -15.72 7.80
CA GLN A 17 1.76 -14.37 8.28
C GLN A 17 2.95 -13.45 8.00
N ASN A 18 2.67 -12.19 7.66
CA ASN A 18 3.68 -11.16 7.36
C ASN A 18 4.56 -11.47 6.13
N TRP A 19 4.01 -12.22 5.16
CA TRP A 19 4.65 -12.44 3.86
C TRP A 19 3.99 -11.57 2.79
N TYR A 20 4.82 -10.95 1.96
CA TYR A 20 4.38 -10.24 0.77
C TYR A 20 4.32 -11.20 -0.44
N PRO A 21 3.46 -10.97 -1.44
CA PRO A 21 2.24 -10.15 -1.40
C PRO A 21 1.06 -10.92 -0.78
N ASP A 22 -0.09 -10.25 -0.60
CA ASP A 22 -1.33 -10.92 -0.21
C ASP A 22 -1.74 -12.00 -1.24
N LEU A 23 -1.64 -11.67 -2.53
CA LEU A 23 -1.99 -12.54 -3.65
C LEU A 23 -0.85 -12.56 -4.68
N THR A 24 -0.49 -13.75 -5.16
CA THR A 24 0.37 -13.92 -6.33
C THR A 24 -0.44 -14.52 -7.47
N PHE A 25 -0.47 -13.83 -8.60
CA PHE A 25 -1.07 -14.34 -9.83
C PHE A 25 0.04 -15.01 -10.63
N VAL A 26 -0.10 -16.29 -10.93
CA VAL A 26 0.86 -17.08 -11.70
C VAL A 26 0.20 -17.49 -13.00
N CYS A 27 0.82 -17.16 -14.14
CA CYS A 27 0.30 -17.55 -15.45
C CYS A 27 0.29 -19.08 -15.58
N GLU A 28 -0.83 -19.64 -16.04
CA GLU A 28 -0.99 -21.09 -16.19
C GLU A 28 -0.17 -21.63 -17.37
N GLU A 29 -0.04 -20.87 -18.45
CA GLU A 29 0.77 -21.26 -19.62
C GLU A 29 2.28 -21.13 -19.37
N ASN A 30 2.68 -20.20 -18.51
CA ASN A 30 4.08 -19.98 -18.16
C ASN A 30 4.23 -19.52 -16.70
N GLU A 31 4.54 -20.47 -15.82
CA GLU A 31 4.69 -20.19 -14.38
C GLU A 31 5.86 -19.26 -14.03
N SER A 32 6.75 -18.94 -14.98
CA SER A 32 7.77 -17.90 -14.76
C SER A 32 7.17 -16.50 -14.69
N ILE A 33 5.99 -16.28 -15.26
CA ILE A 33 5.28 -14.99 -15.23
C ILE A 33 4.44 -14.93 -13.95
N LYS A 34 4.86 -14.07 -13.02
CA LYS A 34 4.17 -13.84 -11.74
C LYS A 34 3.89 -12.36 -11.54
N PHE A 35 2.71 -12.04 -11.03
CA PHE A 35 2.36 -10.69 -10.59
C PHE A 35 2.04 -10.69 -9.10
N ALA A 36 2.68 -9.78 -8.37
CA ALA A 36 2.38 -9.56 -6.97
C ALA A 36 1.22 -8.59 -6.84
N VAL A 37 0.18 -8.93 -6.08
CA VAL A 37 -0.98 -8.06 -5.83
C VAL A 37 -1.17 -7.94 -4.33
N ASP A 38 -1.02 -6.72 -3.84
CA ASP A 38 -1.05 -6.38 -2.41
C ASP A 38 -2.26 -5.48 -2.14
N ILE A 39 -3.11 -5.88 -1.21
CA ILE A 39 -4.33 -5.16 -0.87
C ILE A 39 -3.99 -4.15 0.21
N LYS A 40 -4.40 -2.90 -0.02
CA LYS A 40 -4.10 -1.80 0.89
C LYS A 40 -5.33 -0.94 1.10
N THR A 41 -5.68 -0.75 2.36
CA THR A 41 -6.84 0.04 2.77
C THR A 41 -6.40 1.25 3.57
N THR A 42 -7.01 2.41 3.33
CA THR A 42 -6.81 3.60 4.16
C THR A 42 -8.07 4.45 4.16
N PHE A 43 -8.13 5.43 5.06
CA PHE A 43 -9.28 6.33 5.15
C PHE A 43 -8.97 7.70 4.53
N ARG A 44 -9.99 8.37 4.00
CA ARG A 44 -9.86 9.75 3.48
C ARG A 44 -9.55 10.72 4.61
N ARG A 45 -8.63 11.63 4.33
CA ARG A 45 -8.30 12.80 5.12
C ARG A 45 -8.69 14.05 4.33
N ASN A 46 -9.47 14.93 4.95
CA ASN A 46 -9.93 16.20 4.37
C ASN A 46 -10.63 16.04 3.01
N GLY A 47 -11.28 14.89 2.79
CA GLY A 47 -12.01 14.55 1.55
C GLY A 47 -11.16 14.30 0.30
N LYS A 48 -9.87 14.67 0.28
CA LYS A 48 -9.02 14.66 -0.93
C LYS A 48 -7.75 13.82 -0.84
N THR A 49 -7.36 13.44 0.37
CA THR A 49 -6.08 12.77 0.60
C THR A 49 -6.22 11.41 1.27
N ALA A 50 -5.32 10.49 0.94
CA ALA A 50 -5.25 9.13 1.45
C ALA A 50 -3.79 8.66 1.34
N GLY A 51 -3.28 7.95 2.35
CA GLY A 51 -1.89 7.48 2.34
C GLY A 51 -1.79 6.00 2.67
N PHE A 52 -0.89 5.30 1.98
CA PHE A 52 -0.65 3.87 2.11
C PHE A 52 0.80 3.58 2.50
N THR A 53 1.00 2.46 3.19
CA THR A 53 2.30 1.80 3.34
C THR A 53 2.43 0.73 2.24
N LEU A 54 3.40 0.87 1.34
CA LEU A 54 3.56 0.04 0.15
C LEU A 54 4.53 -1.14 0.38
N GLY A 55 4.55 -1.67 1.61
CA GLY A 55 5.48 -2.71 2.03
C GLY A 55 6.89 -2.19 2.31
N SER A 56 7.78 -3.12 2.67
CA SER A 56 9.11 -2.79 3.15
C SER A 56 10.08 -2.46 2.02
N HIS A 57 11.02 -1.55 2.28
CA HIS A 57 12.24 -1.35 1.46
C HIS A 57 13.48 -2.09 2.01
N GLY A 58 13.29 -2.96 3.01
CA GLY A 58 14.33 -3.75 3.65
C GLY A 58 14.59 -5.11 2.97
N SER A 59 14.67 -6.18 3.76
CA SER A 59 15.12 -7.54 3.41
C SER A 59 14.85 -7.97 1.96
N TYR A 60 13.63 -8.40 1.62
CA TYR A 60 13.31 -8.94 0.29
C TYR A 60 13.47 -7.91 -0.84
N PHE A 61 13.33 -6.62 -0.53
CA PHE A 61 13.37 -5.56 -1.52
C PHE A 61 14.81 -5.30 -2.00
N LYS A 62 15.77 -5.33 -1.05
CA LYS A 62 17.20 -5.19 -1.34
C LYS A 62 17.81 -6.50 -1.82
N GLU A 63 17.48 -7.62 -1.15
CA GLU A 63 18.02 -8.94 -1.44
C GLU A 63 17.04 -9.72 -2.32
N ARG A 64 16.92 -9.30 -3.59
CA ARG A 64 15.81 -9.71 -4.48
C ARG A 64 15.72 -11.20 -4.78
N ASN A 65 16.81 -11.94 -4.58
CA ASN A 65 16.88 -13.39 -4.76
C ASN A 65 16.49 -14.17 -3.49
N LYS A 66 16.31 -13.51 -2.34
CA LYS A 66 15.94 -14.15 -1.08
C LYS A 66 14.42 -14.18 -0.89
N SER A 67 13.97 -15.17 -0.13
CA SER A 67 12.56 -15.43 0.18
C SER A 67 12.14 -15.03 1.61
N LYS A 68 12.94 -14.19 2.29
CA LYS A 68 12.60 -13.74 3.64
C LYS A 68 11.42 -12.76 3.59
N ASN A 69 10.31 -13.11 4.24
CA ASN A 69 9.06 -12.32 4.29
C ASN A 69 8.40 -12.10 2.91
N ILE A 70 8.61 -13.03 1.96
CA ILE A 70 8.03 -12.94 0.62
C ILE A 70 7.73 -14.34 0.06
N GLN A 71 6.61 -14.51 -0.63
CA GLN A 71 6.15 -15.80 -1.17
C GLN A 71 7.11 -16.40 -2.20
N PHE A 72 7.51 -15.59 -3.19
CA PHE A 72 8.55 -15.87 -4.16
C PHE A 72 9.61 -14.78 -4.09
N PRO A 73 10.89 -15.03 -4.43
CA PRO A 73 11.90 -13.98 -4.52
C PRO A 73 11.42 -12.77 -5.32
N TYR A 74 11.76 -11.55 -4.87
CA TYR A 74 11.24 -10.30 -5.44
C TYR A 74 11.52 -10.20 -6.95
N ASN A 75 12.68 -10.68 -7.42
CA ASN A 75 13.04 -10.69 -8.84
C ASN A 75 12.28 -11.71 -9.71
N GLN A 76 11.42 -12.55 -9.14
CA GLN A 76 10.58 -13.48 -9.90
C GLN A 76 9.22 -12.88 -10.28
N TYR A 77 8.88 -11.70 -9.77
CA TYR A 77 7.67 -11.00 -10.17
C TYR A 77 7.97 -10.09 -11.35
N ALA A 78 7.10 -10.15 -12.36
CA ALA A 78 7.16 -9.27 -13.52
C ALA A 78 6.64 -7.86 -13.19
N ALA A 79 5.72 -7.74 -12.25
CA ALA A 79 5.26 -6.45 -11.71
C ALA A 79 4.66 -6.60 -10.31
N HIS A 80 4.58 -5.46 -9.61
CA HIS A 80 4.05 -5.34 -8.26
C HIS A 80 2.89 -4.34 -8.25
N TYR A 81 1.67 -4.83 -8.02
CA TYR A 81 0.45 -4.04 -7.97
C TYR A 81 -0.06 -3.81 -6.56
N CYS A 82 -0.61 -2.63 -6.34
CA CYS A 82 -1.41 -2.27 -5.18
C CYS A 82 -2.88 -2.23 -5.59
N LEU A 83 -3.71 -3.04 -4.94
CA LEU A 83 -5.17 -2.86 -4.95
C LEU A 83 -5.52 -1.93 -3.78
N GLY A 84 -5.68 -0.65 -4.09
CA GLY A 84 -5.97 0.40 -3.12
C GLY A 84 -7.46 0.55 -2.86
N ILE A 85 -7.84 0.59 -1.58
CA ILE A 85 -9.20 0.81 -1.10
C ILE A 85 -9.18 2.04 -0.20
N VAL A 86 -9.89 3.08 -0.62
CA VAL A 86 -10.06 4.31 0.15
C VAL A 86 -11.50 4.42 0.62
N TYR A 87 -11.71 4.67 1.91
CA TYR A 87 -13.05 4.78 2.49
C TYR A 87 -13.19 6.01 3.40
N THR A 88 -14.43 6.43 3.65
CA THR A 88 -14.78 7.48 4.61
C THR A 88 -15.20 6.78 5.90
N ARG A 89 -14.65 7.23 7.05
CA ARG A 89 -15.10 6.75 8.36
C ARG A 89 -16.41 7.44 8.72
N ASN A 90 -17.39 6.68 9.20
CA ASN A 90 -18.56 7.28 9.83
C ASN A 90 -18.23 7.68 11.26
N GLU A 91 -18.68 8.87 11.66
CA GLU A 91 -18.69 9.26 13.07
C GLU A 91 -19.85 8.56 13.74
N ILE A 92 -19.55 7.46 14.43
CA ILE A 92 -20.52 6.73 15.24
C ILE A 92 -20.30 7.14 16.69
N PRO A 93 -21.34 7.58 17.42
CA PRO A 93 -21.22 7.89 18.84
C PRO A 93 -20.65 6.72 19.62
N ASP A 94 -19.80 6.98 20.61
CA ASP A 94 -19.17 5.92 21.44
C ASP A 94 -20.22 5.00 22.11
N SER A 95 -21.42 5.53 22.39
CA SER A 95 -22.57 4.79 22.91
C SER A 95 -23.10 3.69 21.96
N GLU A 96 -22.85 3.82 20.66
CA GLU A 96 -23.28 2.86 19.64
C GLU A 96 -22.17 1.89 19.21
N GLN A 97 -20.89 2.29 19.37
CA GLN A 97 -19.72 1.46 19.02
C GLN A 97 -19.59 0.19 19.90
N LEU A 98 -20.22 0.17 21.08
CA LEU A 98 -20.13 -0.95 22.04
C LEU A 98 -21.27 -1.97 21.93
N ASN A 99 -22.16 -1.82 20.95
CA ASN A 99 -23.28 -2.74 20.76
C ASN A 99 -22.85 -4.02 20.03
N ILE A 100 -23.30 -5.17 20.53
CA ILE A 100 -23.24 -6.45 19.82
C ILE A 100 -24.57 -6.65 19.12
N TYR A 101 -24.57 -6.60 17.80
CA TYR A 101 -25.78 -6.87 17.01
C TYR A 101 -25.94 -8.38 16.81
N LYS A 102 -27.11 -8.93 17.16
CA LYS A 102 -27.48 -10.33 16.86
C LYS A 102 -28.75 -10.35 16.02
N THR A 103 -28.79 -11.17 14.98
CA THR A 103 -29.99 -11.40 14.17
C THR A 103 -30.93 -12.37 14.89
N GLU A 104 -32.24 -12.26 14.65
CA GLU A 104 -33.24 -13.16 15.25
C GLU A 104 -33.06 -14.65 14.86
N GLU A 105 -32.24 -14.93 13.83
CA GLU A 105 -31.90 -16.28 13.35
C GLU A 105 -30.89 -17.03 14.25
N ILE A 106 -30.21 -16.33 15.18
CA ILE A 106 -29.22 -16.92 16.09
C ILE A 106 -29.79 -16.89 17.53
N ASP A 107 -30.26 -18.04 18.00
CA ASP A 107 -31.02 -18.20 19.24
C ASP A 107 -30.15 -18.11 20.50
N ALA A 108 -29.84 -16.89 20.93
CA ALA A 108 -29.17 -16.64 22.21
C ALA A 108 -29.99 -15.66 23.08
N THR A 109 -30.38 -16.15 24.25
CA THR A 109 -31.18 -15.46 25.29
C THR A 109 -30.41 -14.44 26.14
N GLN A 110 -29.13 -14.19 25.84
CA GLN A 110 -28.28 -13.27 26.62
C GLN A 110 -28.39 -11.82 26.14
N SER A 111 -28.76 -10.92 27.06
CA SER A 111 -28.87 -9.47 26.86
C SER A 111 -27.54 -8.71 26.94
N MET A 112 -26.48 -9.37 27.43
CA MET A 112 -25.11 -8.84 27.50
C MET A 112 -24.09 -9.93 27.20
N VAL A 113 -22.95 -9.54 26.61
CA VAL A 113 -21.74 -10.35 26.51
C VAL A 113 -20.57 -9.52 27.03
N GLY A 114 -20.07 -9.84 28.23
CA GLY A 114 -19.16 -8.97 28.96
C GLY A 114 -19.82 -7.63 29.33
N TYR A 115 -19.15 -6.50 29.05
CA TYR A 115 -19.68 -5.14 29.27
C TYR A 115 -20.50 -4.60 28.09
N ARG A 116 -20.69 -5.39 27.03
CA ARG A 116 -21.33 -4.94 25.79
C ARG A 116 -22.81 -5.31 25.76
N LYS A 117 -23.63 -4.35 25.35
CA LYS A 117 -25.08 -4.53 25.19
C LYS A 117 -25.37 -5.34 23.93
N VAL A 118 -26.20 -6.37 24.04
CA VAL A 118 -26.67 -7.13 22.87
C VAL A 118 -27.94 -6.46 22.32
N THR A 119 -27.86 -5.96 21.09
CA THR A 119 -28.98 -5.38 20.36
C THR A 119 -29.48 -6.37 19.33
N ARG A 120 -30.74 -6.80 19.45
CA ARG A 120 -31.38 -7.66 18.45
C ARG A 120 -31.78 -6.83 17.25
N VAL A 121 -31.41 -7.28 16.06
CA VAL A 121 -31.79 -6.65 14.78
C VAL A 121 -32.56 -7.64 13.93
N LYS A 122 -33.69 -7.19 13.36
CA LYS A 122 -34.53 -8.00 12.48
C LYS A 122 -33.93 -8.20 11.09
N LYS A 123 -33.05 -7.29 10.68
CA LYS A 123 -32.51 -7.17 9.32
C LYS A 123 -31.06 -6.72 9.38
N LEU A 124 -30.18 -7.35 8.59
CA LEU A 124 -28.75 -7.04 8.58
C LEU A 124 -28.49 -5.59 8.11
N GLU A 125 -29.35 -5.08 7.23
CA GLU A 125 -29.33 -3.73 6.68
C GLU A 125 -29.61 -2.64 7.73
N SER A 126 -30.09 -3.00 8.93
CA SER A 126 -30.27 -2.06 10.04
C SER A 126 -29.00 -1.81 10.85
N ILE A 127 -27.91 -2.55 10.56
CA ILE A 127 -26.60 -2.32 11.18
C ILE A 127 -25.93 -1.15 10.44
N VAL A 128 -25.73 -0.04 11.15
CA VAL A 128 -25.04 1.13 10.61
C VAL A 128 -23.60 0.76 10.27
N SER A 129 -23.19 0.96 9.01
CA SER A 129 -21.82 0.71 8.59
C SER A 129 -20.86 1.71 9.24
N VAL A 130 -19.72 1.23 9.75
CA VAL A 130 -18.64 2.05 10.30
C VAL A 130 -17.84 2.80 9.22
N ILE A 131 -17.96 2.36 7.97
CA ILE A 131 -17.25 2.90 6.80
C ILE A 131 -18.18 3.04 5.60
N LYS A 132 -17.97 4.06 4.78
CA LYS A 132 -18.79 4.35 3.60
C LYS A 132 -17.95 4.95 2.47
N ASP A 133 -18.60 5.23 1.35
CA ASP A 133 -18.03 5.90 0.18
C ASP A 133 -16.73 5.23 -0.27
N PHE A 134 -16.76 4.05 -0.86
CA PHE A 134 -15.53 3.35 -1.25
C PHE A 134 -15.02 3.84 -2.61
N ASP A 135 -13.73 4.14 -2.69
CA ASP A 135 -12.98 4.25 -3.95
C ASP A 135 -12.03 3.04 -4.05
N PHE A 136 -11.98 2.43 -5.22
CA PHE A 136 -11.06 1.34 -5.53
C PHE A 136 -10.14 1.77 -6.68
N PHE A 137 -8.87 1.41 -6.60
CA PHE A 137 -7.93 1.59 -7.71
C PHE A 137 -6.91 0.46 -7.75
N VAL A 138 -6.35 0.23 -8.94
CA VAL A 138 -5.21 -0.67 -9.15
C VAL A 138 -4.10 0.12 -9.81
N ALA A 139 -2.93 0.13 -9.19
CA ALA A 139 -1.75 0.79 -9.75
C ALA A 139 -0.49 -0.01 -9.44
N GLU A 140 0.52 0.10 -10.30
CA GLU A 140 1.84 -0.44 -9.96
C GLU A 140 2.42 0.32 -8.77
N LYS A 141 3.04 -0.42 -7.86
CA LYS A 141 3.62 0.08 -6.59
C LYS A 141 4.51 1.29 -6.81
N TRP A 142 5.38 1.26 -7.81
CA TRP A 142 6.33 2.34 -8.08
C TRP A 142 5.64 3.60 -8.63
N LYS A 143 4.53 3.45 -9.36
CA LYS A 143 3.76 4.58 -9.93
C LYS A 143 3.04 5.39 -8.87
N ILE A 144 2.73 4.82 -7.71
CA ILE A 144 2.06 5.52 -6.60
C ILE A 144 2.97 5.82 -5.41
N ALA A 145 4.24 5.43 -5.48
CA ALA A 145 5.20 5.65 -4.40
C ALA A 145 5.58 7.13 -4.25
N SER A 146 5.77 7.56 -3.01
CA SER A 146 6.44 8.82 -2.68
C SER A 146 7.93 8.60 -2.40
N ASP A 147 8.65 9.69 -2.14
CA ASP A 147 10.04 9.67 -1.66
C ASP A 147 10.13 9.67 -0.12
N LYS A 148 9.02 9.38 0.58
CA LYS A 148 8.93 9.40 2.04
C LYS A 148 8.55 8.05 2.60
N GLN A 149 9.03 7.75 3.80
CA GLN A 149 8.62 6.53 4.51
C GLN A 149 7.14 6.61 4.88
N GLY A 150 6.43 5.48 4.76
CA GLY A 150 5.03 5.36 5.14
C GLY A 150 4.80 5.22 6.65
N SER A 151 5.88 4.98 7.41
CA SER A 151 5.85 4.83 8.87
C SER A 151 7.20 5.21 9.50
N GLY A 152 7.18 5.83 10.68
CA GLY A 152 8.41 6.24 11.38
C GLY A 152 9.19 5.10 12.02
N ASN A 153 8.51 4.00 12.38
CA ASN A 153 9.06 2.95 13.23
C ASN A 153 9.54 1.76 12.40
N THR A 154 8.87 1.51 11.27
CA THR A 154 9.13 0.38 10.38
C THR A 154 9.57 0.89 9.01
N ALA A 155 10.50 0.19 8.38
CA ALA A 155 11.10 0.56 7.09
C ALA A 155 10.14 0.28 5.92
N ASN A 156 9.05 1.05 5.84
CA ASN A 156 8.05 0.96 4.78
C ASN A 156 8.14 2.12 3.79
N ILE A 157 7.92 1.79 2.53
CA ILE A 157 7.72 2.73 1.44
C ILE A 157 6.37 3.43 1.66
N GLY A 158 6.33 4.76 1.58
CA GLY A 158 5.08 5.51 1.60
C GLY A 158 4.53 5.72 0.19
N SER A 159 3.21 5.80 0.04
CA SER A 159 2.59 6.32 -1.17
C SER A 159 2.62 7.85 -1.21
N ILE A 160 2.29 8.43 -2.36
CA ILE A 160 1.78 9.81 -2.43
C ILE A 160 0.43 9.92 -1.70
N SER A 161 -0.04 11.14 -1.47
CA SER A 161 -1.20 11.38 -0.61
C SER A 161 -2.47 11.83 -1.33
N ASP A 162 -2.41 12.28 -2.58
CA ASP A 162 -3.59 12.77 -3.29
C ASP A 162 -4.36 11.62 -3.94
N ILE A 163 -5.68 11.57 -3.73
CA ILE A 163 -6.50 10.44 -4.17
C ILE A 163 -6.57 10.33 -5.70
N GLU A 164 -6.63 11.44 -6.42
CA GLU A 164 -6.71 11.40 -7.89
C GLU A 164 -5.36 11.01 -8.48
N ASP A 165 -4.26 11.56 -7.96
CA ASP A 165 -2.92 11.12 -8.37
C ASP A 165 -2.66 9.62 -8.05
N LEU A 166 -3.23 9.09 -6.96
CA LEU A 166 -3.16 7.66 -6.63
C LEU A 166 -3.91 6.81 -7.66
N LYS A 167 -5.10 7.24 -8.08
CA LYS A 167 -5.90 6.55 -9.10
C LYS A 167 -5.23 6.58 -10.47
N GLU A 168 -4.59 7.69 -10.82
CA GLU A 168 -3.92 7.88 -12.11
C GLU A 168 -2.48 7.31 -12.14
N GLY A 169 -1.88 7.03 -10.98
CA GLY A 169 -0.50 6.56 -10.89
C GLY A 169 0.53 7.67 -11.10
N ASN A 170 0.24 8.89 -10.66
CA ASN A 170 1.06 10.09 -10.83
C ASN A 170 2.03 10.34 -9.65
N GLY A 171 2.66 9.29 -9.15
CA GLY A 171 3.61 9.37 -8.04
C GLY A 171 4.95 9.98 -8.40
N VAL A 172 5.86 10.03 -7.43
CA VAL A 172 7.18 10.67 -7.58
C VAL A 172 7.99 10.06 -8.71
N PHE A 173 7.90 8.74 -8.88
CA PHE A 173 8.69 7.99 -9.83
C PHE A 173 7.98 7.72 -11.15
N SER A 174 6.71 8.15 -11.32
CA SER A 174 5.87 7.79 -12.47
C SER A 174 6.51 8.18 -13.80
N SER A 175 7.13 9.36 -13.87
CA SER A 175 7.84 9.88 -15.05
C SER A 175 9.32 9.48 -15.12
N LEU A 176 9.87 8.88 -14.06
CA LEU A 176 11.27 8.44 -13.99
C LEU A 176 11.44 6.95 -14.31
N GLY A 177 10.41 6.14 -14.02
CA GLY A 177 10.39 4.70 -14.23
C GLY A 177 10.76 3.87 -12.99
N GLU A 178 10.41 2.59 -13.03
CA GLU A 178 10.60 1.63 -11.93
C GLU A 178 12.06 1.50 -11.49
N LYS A 179 13.02 1.59 -12.42
CA LYS A 179 14.45 1.51 -12.08
C LYS A 179 14.89 2.62 -11.12
N PHE A 180 14.38 3.85 -11.30
CA PHE A 180 14.67 4.96 -10.37
C PHE A 180 14.02 4.73 -9.01
N PHE A 181 12.80 4.21 -8.99
CA PHE A 181 12.12 3.81 -7.75
C PHE A 181 12.92 2.75 -6.98
N ASP A 182 13.37 1.71 -7.67
CA ASP A 182 14.15 0.62 -7.11
C ASP A 182 15.47 1.09 -6.51
N GLU A 183 16.28 1.80 -7.32
CA GLU A 183 17.57 2.31 -6.87
C GLU A 183 17.40 3.30 -5.72
N TYR A 184 16.39 4.17 -5.76
CA TYR A 184 16.10 5.11 -4.69
C TYR A 184 15.82 4.38 -3.37
N TRP A 185 14.86 3.46 -3.36
CA TRP A 185 14.42 2.79 -2.13
C TRP A 185 15.43 1.78 -1.59
N MET A 186 16.26 1.17 -2.46
CA MET A 186 17.38 0.35 -2.00
C MET A 186 18.44 1.17 -1.26
N ASN A 187 18.65 2.42 -1.67
CA ASN A 187 19.67 3.32 -1.13
C ASN A 187 19.15 4.31 -0.08
N PHE A 188 17.83 4.36 0.14
CA PHE A 188 17.20 5.28 1.08
C PHE A 188 17.80 5.17 2.48
N GLY A 189 18.32 6.29 2.99
CA GLY A 189 18.90 6.38 4.33
C GLY A 189 20.25 5.66 4.52
N THR A 190 20.79 5.01 3.50
CA THR A 190 22.07 4.29 3.53
C THR A 190 23.14 4.96 2.67
N ALA A 191 22.79 5.41 1.46
CA ALA A 191 23.71 6.15 0.60
C ALA A 191 23.97 7.56 1.14
N VAL A 192 25.22 8.03 0.97
CA VAL A 192 25.71 9.31 1.48
C VAL A 192 26.29 10.13 0.34
N LEU A 193 25.78 11.35 0.19
CA LEU A 193 26.35 12.40 -0.65
C LEU A 193 27.26 13.28 0.23
N ILE A 194 28.40 13.75 -0.30
CA ILE A 194 29.20 14.78 0.37
C ILE A 194 28.77 16.15 -0.18
N LYS A 195 28.26 17.02 0.68
CA LYS A 195 27.84 18.39 0.33
C LYS A 195 28.52 19.37 1.28
N ASP A 196 29.26 20.32 0.73
CA ASP A 196 30.05 21.29 1.51
C ASP A 196 30.96 20.64 2.57
N GLY A 197 31.58 19.50 2.19
CA GLY A 197 32.44 18.71 3.08
C GLY A 197 31.70 17.93 4.16
N LYS A 198 30.36 17.94 4.21
CA LYS A 198 29.54 17.22 5.19
C LYS A 198 28.83 16.01 4.56
N PRO A 199 28.78 14.87 5.26
CA PRO A 199 28.00 13.72 4.82
C PRO A 199 26.50 13.97 4.98
N LEU A 200 25.76 13.86 3.88
CA LEU A 200 24.31 13.95 3.80
C LEU A 200 23.72 12.60 3.36
N LYS A 201 22.86 12.00 4.18
CA LYS A 201 22.14 10.78 3.81
C LYS A 201 21.03 11.09 2.81
N ILE A 202 20.94 10.30 1.75
CA ILE A 202 19.87 10.42 0.75
C ILE A 202 18.53 10.05 1.38
N LYS A 203 17.63 11.04 1.52
CA LYS A 203 16.29 10.86 2.13
C LYS A 203 15.15 11.53 1.35
N ASN A 204 15.45 12.08 0.18
CA ASN A 204 14.46 12.69 -0.69
C ASN A 204 14.91 12.55 -2.16
N ILE A 205 13.97 12.71 -3.10
CA ILE A 205 14.24 12.49 -4.52
C ILE A 205 15.27 13.46 -5.10
N ARG A 206 15.35 14.69 -4.58
CA ARG A 206 16.34 15.69 -5.02
C ARG A 206 17.76 15.26 -4.65
N ASP A 207 18.00 14.87 -3.40
CA ASP A 207 19.31 14.37 -2.96
C ASP A 207 19.76 13.17 -3.81
N PHE A 208 18.82 12.29 -4.15
CA PHE A 208 19.09 11.11 -4.97
C PHE A 208 19.47 11.49 -6.40
N LEU A 209 18.74 12.41 -7.02
CA LEU A 209 19.06 12.89 -8.36
C LEU A 209 20.37 13.70 -8.39
N GLU A 210 20.68 14.46 -7.34
CA GLU A 210 21.98 15.12 -7.14
C GLU A 210 23.10 14.08 -7.09
N PHE A 211 22.94 13.04 -6.27
CA PHE A 211 23.88 11.92 -6.17
C PHE A 211 24.08 11.17 -7.49
N LYS A 212 23.03 11.04 -8.30
CA LYS A 212 23.10 10.42 -9.64
C LYS A 212 23.67 11.35 -10.71
N GLY A 213 23.90 12.63 -10.43
CA GLY A 213 24.29 13.63 -11.43
C GLY A 213 23.17 13.90 -12.45
N ARG A 214 21.91 13.75 -12.04
CA ARG A 214 20.71 13.79 -12.90
C ARG A 214 19.66 14.79 -12.42
N LEU A 215 20.11 15.97 -11.97
CA LEU A 215 19.19 17.05 -11.56
C LEU A 215 18.29 17.54 -12.70
N ASP A 216 18.68 17.32 -13.95
CA ASP A 216 17.83 17.53 -15.14
C ASP A 216 16.48 16.82 -15.01
N LEU A 217 16.42 15.66 -14.35
CA LEU A 217 15.19 14.89 -14.20
C LEU A 217 14.17 15.49 -13.22
N LEU A 218 14.55 16.49 -12.42
CA LEU A 218 13.61 17.15 -11.51
C LEU A 218 12.43 17.79 -12.25
N GLU A 219 12.66 18.29 -13.47
CA GLU A 219 11.63 18.94 -14.29
C GLU A 219 10.50 17.98 -14.72
N LYS A 220 10.77 16.68 -14.69
CA LYS A 220 9.81 15.63 -15.06
C LYS A 220 8.91 15.22 -13.91
N ILE A 221 9.29 15.51 -12.67
CA ILE A 221 8.53 15.11 -11.49
C ILE A 221 7.43 16.14 -11.27
N ASN A 222 6.22 15.66 -10.96
CA ASN A 222 5.11 16.53 -10.57
C ASN A 222 5.57 17.50 -9.45
N PRO A 223 5.56 18.83 -9.66
CA PRO A 223 6.08 19.80 -8.71
C PRO A 223 5.46 19.71 -7.31
N LYS A 224 4.23 19.18 -7.21
CA LYS A 224 3.54 18.89 -5.96
C LYS A 224 4.33 17.98 -5.01
N TYR A 225 5.15 17.08 -5.56
CA TYR A 225 5.90 16.08 -4.78
C TYR A 225 7.38 16.40 -4.66
N LEU A 226 7.84 17.54 -5.19
CA LEU A 226 9.22 17.97 -4.98
C LEU A 226 9.39 18.56 -3.58
N PRO A 227 10.56 18.35 -2.94
CA PRO A 227 10.86 19.02 -1.68
C PRO A 227 10.81 20.55 -1.87
N ARG A 228 10.16 21.25 -0.95
CA ARG A 228 10.26 22.71 -0.88
C ARG A 228 11.70 23.09 -0.50
N ASN A 229 12.24 24.08 -1.19
CA ASN A 229 13.53 24.68 -0.85
C ASN A 229 13.44 25.42 0.48
#